data_AF-A0ABD0QMM1-F1
#
_entry.id   AF-A0ABD0QMM1-F1
#
_cell.length_a   1.000
_cell.length_b   1.000
_cell.length_c   1.000
_cell.angle_alpha   90.00
_cell.angle_beta   90.00
_cell.angle_gamma   90.00
#
_symmetry.space_group_name_H-M   'P 1'
#
loop_
_entity.id
_entity.type
_entity.pdbx_description
1 polymer ?
#
loop_
_entity_poly.entity_id
_entity_poly.type
_entity_poly.pdbx_seq_one_letter_code
_entity_poly.pdbx_strand_id
1 'polypeptide(L)'
;YDHDSGHDSGSEDACFEVSQPFMLVTVGMGRLFIPKASVGASGDHGSRVLPVPQRIGVCLDYDGGRVFFYDADTMRCLYERQVDCSGTMYPAFGLLGGGAVHLEEFITAKRLSY
;
A
#
# COMPACT_ATOMS: atom_id res chain seq x y z
N TYR A 1 7.46 -6.49 47.03
CA TYR A 1 6.16 -6.02 46.50
C TYR A 1 6.46 -5.62 45.07
N ASP A 2 6.38 -6.59 44.15
CA ASP A 2 6.55 -6.32 42.72
C ASP A 2 5.27 -5.69 42.22
N HIS A 3 5.35 -4.44 41.80
CA HIS A 3 4.24 -3.77 41.13
C HIS A 3 4.15 -4.31 39.71
N ASP A 4 3.39 -5.39 39.58
CA ASP A 4 2.93 -5.92 38.29
C ASP A 4 2.12 -4.83 37.60
N SER A 5 2.79 -4.09 36.72
CA SER A 5 2.20 -3.02 35.94
C SER A 5 1.39 -3.68 34.85
N GLY A 6 0.18 -4.11 35.23
CA GLY A 6 -0.83 -4.61 34.33
C GLY A 6 -1.09 -3.57 33.26
N HIS A 7 -0.38 -3.71 32.14
CA HIS A 7 -0.65 -2.97 30.93
C HIS A 7 -1.81 -3.69 30.27
N ASP A 8 -3.03 -3.32 30.68
CA ASP A 8 -4.19 -3.43 29.81
C ASP A 8 -3.94 -2.46 28.66
N SER A 9 -3.11 -2.89 27.70
CA SER A 9 -3.10 -2.29 26.38
C SER A 9 -4.47 -2.57 25.81
N GLY A 10 -5.41 -1.70 26.21
CA GLY A 10 -6.77 -1.64 25.72
C GLY A 10 -6.67 -1.76 24.22
N SER A 11 -7.36 -2.79 23.71
CA SER A 11 -7.52 -2.99 22.30
C SER A 11 -7.84 -1.64 21.69
N GLU A 12 -6.94 -1.15 20.85
CA GLU A 12 -7.33 -0.28 19.76
C GLU A 12 -8.27 -1.10 18.88
N ASP A 13 -9.51 -1.26 19.35
CA ASP A 13 -10.68 -1.50 18.52
C ASP A 13 -10.86 -0.21 17.71
N ALA A 14 -9.85 0.13 16.90
CA ALA A 14 -10.04 1.05 15.81
C ALA A 14 -11.16 0.42 14.99
N CYS A 15 -12.21 1.19 14.74
CA CYS A 15 -13.35 0.79 13.93
C CYS A 15 -12.87 0.28 12.56
N PHE A 16 -12.54 -1.01 12.48
CA PHE A 16 -11.76 -1.61 11.39
C PHE A 16 -12.66 -2.27 10.33
N GLU A 17 -13.89 -1.78 10.18
CA GLU A 17 -14.80 -2.23 9.13
C GLU A 17 -14.73 -1.34 7.88
N VAL A 18 -14.26 -0.09 8.02
CA VAL A 18 -14.22 0.87 6.91
C VAL A 18 -12.86 0.83 6.21
N SER A 19 -12.87 0.59 4.90
CA SER A 19 -11.70 0.73 4.03
C SER A 19 -11.11 2.14 4.17
N GLN A 20 -9.81 2.26 4.43
CA GLN A 20 -9.18 3.57 4.55
C GLN A 20 -9.20 4.30 3.19
N PRO A 21 -9.34 5.64 3.16
CA PRO A 21 -9.38 6.41 1.91
C PRO A 21 -7.98 6.63 1.30
N PHE A 22 -6.99 5.84 1.73
CA PHE A 22 -5.62 5.93 1.25
C PHE A 22 -4.92 4.59 1.38
N MET A 23 -3.88 4.42 0.55
CA MET A 23 -2.95 3.32 0.68
C MET A 23 -1.55 3.78 0.29
N LEU A 24 -0.54 3.34 1.04
CA LEU A 24 0.85 3.70 0.84
C LEU A 24 1.73 2.48 1.00
N VAL A 25 2.74 2.35 0.15
CA VAL A 25 3.87 1.45 0.35
C VAL A 25 5.13 2.27 0.57
N THR A 26 6.07 1.74 1.34
CA THR A 26 7.33 2.43 1.62
C THR A 26 8.47 1.71 0.90
N VAL A 27 9.34 2.48 0.23
CA VAL A 27 10.56 1.97 -0.39
C VAL A 27 11.76 2.55 0.33
N GLY A 28 12.68 1.69 0.78
CA GLY A 28 13.90 2.12 1.45
C GLY A 28 14.85 0.95 1.67
N MET A 29 16.15 1.24 1.79
CA MET A 29 17.16 0.21 2.09
C MET A 29 17.14 -0.99 1.10
N GLY A 30 16.77 -0.76 -0.16
CA GLY A 30 16.62 -1.82 -1.18
C GLY A 30 15.42 -2.75 -0.98
N ARG A 31 14.46 -2.36 -0.14
CA ARG A 31 13.27 -3.14 0.22
C ARG A 31 11.98 -2.34 0.04
N LEU A 32 10.95 -3.05 -0.36
CA LEU A 32 9.57 -2.57 -0.41
C LEU A 32 8.86 -3.09 0.84
N PHE A 33 8.30 -2.18 1.63
CA PHE A 33 7.59 -2.47 2.86
C PHE A 33 6.09 -2.30 2.64
N ILE A 34 5.36 -3.40 2.82
CA ILE A 34 3.91 -3.42 2.73
C ILE A 34 3.31 -3.04 4.10
N PRO A 35 2.39 -2.06 4.15
CA PRO A 35 1.78 -1.62 5.40
C PRO A 35 1.04 -2.77 6.09
N LYS A 36 0.89 -2.66 7.41
CA LYS A 36 0.10 -3.64 8.16
C LYS A 36 -1.37 -3.48 7.78
N ALA A 37 -1.90 -4.40 6.98
CA ALA A 37 -3.34 -4.46 6.74
C ALA A 37 -4.06 -4.65 8.08
N SER A 38 -5.14 -3.89 8.27
CA SER A 38 -6.10 -4.06 9.35
C SER A 38 -6.62 -5.50 9.41
N VAL A 39 -6.95 -5.96 10.62
CA VAL A 39 -7.03 -7.38 11.06
C VAL A 39 -8.09 -8.26 10.33
N GLY A 40 -8.73 -7.77 9.26
CA GLY A 40 -9.78 -8.49 8.51
C GLY A 40 -9.37 -9.09 7.16
N ALA A 41 -8.19 -8.76 6.61
CA ALA A 41 -7.75 -9.33 5.33
C ALA A 41 -7.02 -10.67 5.56
N SER A 42 -7.76 -11.78 5.44
CA SER A 42 -7.23 -13.16 5.48
C SER A 42 -6.44 -13.51 4.21
N GLY A 43 -5.49 -12.68 3.82
CA GLY A 43 -4.55 -12.94 2.72
C GLY A 43 -3.19 -13.31 3.30
N ASP A 44 -2.79 -14.55 3.05
CA ASP A 44 -1.45 -15.13 3.10
C ASP A 44 -0.36 -14.30 3.80
N HIS A 45 0.20 -14.81 4.90
CA HIS A 45 1.30 -14.17 5.65
C HIS A 45 2.64 -14.27 4.90
N GLY A 46 2.65 -13.91 3.62
CA GLY A 46 3.87 -13.68 2.86
C GLY A 46 4.74 -12.61 3.52
N SER A 47 6.04 -12.67 3.26
CA SER A 47 6.98 -11.65 3.71
C SER A 47 6.49 -10.26 3.29
N ARG A 48 6.15 -9.42 4.28
CA ARG A 48 5.72 -8.02 4.07
C ARG A 48 6.87 -7.09 3.67
N VAL A 49 8.06 -7.66 3.56
CA VAL A 49 9.26 -7.04 3.03
C VAL A 49 9.60 -7.75 1.72
N LEU A 50 9.41 -7.05 0.61
CA LEU A 50 9.67 -7.55 -0.73
C LEU A 50 10.98 -6.95 -1.27
N PRO A 51 11.66 -7.61 -2.21
CA PRO A 51 12.69 -6.96 -3.03
C PRO A 51 12.10 -5.75 -3.76
N VAL A 52 12.87 -4.67 -3.89
CA VAL A 52 12.46 -3.50 -4.69
C VAL A 52 12.52 -3.84 -6.18
N PRO A 53 11.43 -3.69 -6.95
CA PRO A 53 11.49 -3.73 -8.40
C PRO A 53 12.17 -2.46 -8.94
N GLN A 54 12.64 -2.48 -10.18
CA GLN A 54 13.24 -1.29 -10.81
C GLN A 54 12.20 -0.19 -11.01
N ARG A 55 10.97 -0.57 -11.38
CA ARG A 55 9.84 0.35 -11.58
C ARG A 55 8.60 -0.20 -10.88
N ILE A 56 7.91 0.68 -10.14
CA ILE A 56 6.65 0.36 -9.46
C ILE A 56 5.53 1.00 -10.25
N GLY A 57 4.58 0.18 -10.67
CA GLY A 57 3.31 0.65 -11.21
C GLY A 57 2.24 0.73 -10.12
N VAL A 58 1.37 1.73 -10.24
CA VAL A 58 0.23 1.94 -9.35
C VAL A 58 -1.03 2.00 -10.20
N CYS A 59 -2.00 1.12 -9.92
CA CYS A 59 -3.30 1.10 -10.59
C CYS A 59 -4.40 1.36 -9.57
N LEU A 60 -5.34 2.24 -9.92
CA LEU A 60 -6.56 2.52 -9.17
C LEU A 60 -7.76 2.00 -9.96
N ASP A 61 -8.42 0.98 -9.42
CA ASP A 61 -9.77 0.56 -9.82
C ASP A 61 -10.77 1.33 -8.96
N TYR A 62 -11.16 2.53 -9.43
CA TYR A 62 -12.02 3.43 -8.66
C TYR A 62 -13.40 2.83 -8.41
N ASP A 63 -14.02 2.25 -9.45
CA ASP A 63 -15.34 1.65 -9.37
C ASP A 63 -15.34 0.40 -8.49
N GLY A 64 -14.25 -0.37 -8.52
CA GLY A 64 -14.04 -1.53 -7.68
C GLY A 64 -13.47 -1.23 -6.29
N GLY A 65 -13.20 0.02 -5.94
CA GLY A 65 -12.69 0.43 -4.62
C GLY A 65 -11.32 -0.15 -4.27
N ARG A 66 -10.43 -0.34 -5.25
CA ARG A 66 -9.17 -1.09 -5.05
C ARG A 66 -7.97 -0.39 -5.64
N VAL A 67 -6.84 -0.55 -4.96
CA VAL A 67 -5.54 -0.08 -5.45
C VAL A 67 -4.56 -1.25 -5.49
N PHE A 68 -3.77 -1.29 -6.57
CA PHE A 68 -2.78 -2.32 -6.86
C PHE A 68 -1.40 -1.68 -7.02
N PHE A 69 -0.40 -2.33 -6.43
CA PHE A 69 1.02 -2.08 -6.65
C PHE A 69 1.60 -3.27 -7.40
N TYR A 70 2.31 -3.02 -8.49
CA TYR A 70 2.89 -4.07 -9.32
C TYR A 70 4.32 -3.74 -9.73
N ASP A 71 5.09 -4.78 -10.01
CA ASP A 71 6.33 -4.66 -10.75
C ASP A 71 5.98 -4.30 -12.20
N ALA A 72 6.35 -3.10 -12.63
CA ALA A 72 5.96 -2.58 -13.94
C ALA A 72 6.64 -3.29 -15.11
N ASP A 73 7.77 -3.98 -14.87
CA ASP A 73 8.49 -4.72 -15.90
C ASP A 73 7.89 -6.11 -16.14
N THR A 74 7.39 -6.76 -15.07
CA THR A 74 6.87 -8.13 -15.13
C THR A 74 5.35 -8.22 -15.02
N MET A 75 4.66 -7.11 -14.74
CA MET A 75 3.23 -7.04 -14.42
C MET A 75 2.83 -7.91 -13.21
N ARG A 76 3.79 -8.33 -12.38
CA ARG A 76 3.54 -9.10 -11.17
C ARG A 76 2.90 -8.21 -10.11
N CYS A 77 1.73 -8.59 -9.60
CA CYS A 77 1.12 -7.95 -8.44
C CYS A 77 2.01 -8.13 -7.20
N LEU A 78 2.35 -7.00 -6.57
CA LEU A 78 3.14 -6.93 -5.33
C LEU A 78 2.24 -6.78 -4.11
N TYR A 79 1.20 -5.95 -4.22
CA TYR A 79 0.25 -5.72 -3.15
C TYR A 79 -1.07 -5.15 -3.68
N GLU A 80 -2.18 -5.55 -3.07
CA GLU A 80 -3.53 -5.06 -3.36
C GLU A 80 -4.23 -4.74 -2.04
N ARG A 81 -5.02 -3.67 -2.04
CA ARG A 81 -5.90 -3.36 -0.90
C ARG A 81 -7.20 -2.69 -1.37
N GLN A 82 -8.27 -3.01 -0.66
CA GLN A 82 -9.52 -2.24 -0.66
C GLN A 82 -9.29 -0.85 -0.06
N VAL A 83 -9.87 0.17 -0.69
CA VAL A 83 -9.83 1.57 -0.29
C VAL A 83 -11.21 2.20 -0.44
N ASP A 84 -11.53 3.19 0.40
CA ASP A 84 -12.75 3.98 0.19
C ASP A 84 -12.51 4.99 -0.94
N CYS A 85 -13.27 4.85 -2.02
CA CYS A 85 -13.27 5.75 -3.19
C CYS A 85 -14.54 6.63 -3.24
N SER A 86 -15.03 7.08 -2.08
CA SER A 86 -16.17 8.00 -1.99
C SER A 86 -15.89 9.42 -2.55
N GLY A 87 -14.63 9.78 -2.78
CA GLY A 87 -14.22 11.08 -3.31
C GLY A 87 -13.05 11.01 -4.29
N THR A 88 -12.61 12.18 -4.76
CA THR A 88 -11.49 12.28 -5.70
C THR A 88 -10.20 11.73 -5.09
N MET A 89 -9.56 10.81 -5.80
CA MET A 89 -8.28 10.22 -5.41
C MET A 89 -7.12 10.92 -6.11
N TYR A 90 -6.03 11.14 -5.38
CA TYR A 90 -4.82 11.76 -5.92
C TYR A 90 -3.60 10.86 -5.68
N PRO A 91 -2.69 10.70 -6.65
CA PRO A 91 -1.40 10.09 -6.39
C PRO A 91 -0.58 11.00 -5.45
N ALA A 92 0.12 10.39 -4.49
CA ALA A 92 0.97 11.10 -3.55
C ALA A 92 2.34 10.43 -3.45
N PHE A 93 3.39 11.25 -3.35
CA PHE A 93 4.77 10.80 -3.21
C PHE A 93 5.40 11.51 -2.01
N GLY A 94 5.84 10.73 -1.02
CA GLY A 94 6.60 11.22 0.12
C GLY A 94 8.07 10.82 -0.01
N LEU A 95 8.97 11.81 0.01
CA LEU A 95 10.42 11.59 -0.01
C LEU A 95 10.99 11.86 1.38
N LEU A 96 11.71 10.89 1.92
CA LEU A 96 12.41 11.02 3.20
C LEU A 96 13.92 10.92 2.95
N GLY A 97 14.65 12.01 3.23
CA GLY A 97 16.08 12.12 2.92
C GLY A 97 16.35 12.64 1.50
N GLY A 98 17.53 12.33 0.95
CA GLY A 98 17.99 12.84 -0.35
C GLY A 98 17.53 12.04 -1.58
N GLY A 99 16.48 11.24 -1.45
CA GLY A 99 15.94 10.45 -2.56
C GLY A 99 15.16 11.31 -3.58
N ALA A 100 14.98 10.79 -4.79
CA ALA A 100 14.16 11.40 -5.83
C ALA A 100 13.19 10.38 -6.43
N VAL A 101 12.00 10.82 -6.82
CA VAL A 101 11.07 10.04 -7.64
C VAL A 101 11.12 10.58 -9.05
N HIS A 102 11.28 9.69 -10.03
CA HIS A 102 11.09 10.02 -11.44
C HIS A 102 9.74 9.46 -11.87
N LEU A 103 8.83 10.34 -12.29
CA LEU A 103 7.55 9.94 -12.85
C LEU A 103 7.73 9.70 -14.35
N GLU A 104 7.49 8.47 -14.79
CA GLU A 104 7.35 8.16 -16.21
C GLU A 104 6.01 8.68 -16.73
N GLU A 105 5.87 8.78 -18.06
CA GLU A 105 4.66 9.30 -18.71
C GLU A 105 3.41 8.59 -18.16
N PHE A 106 2.37 9.38 -17.84
CA PHE A 106 1.13 8.83 -17.33
C PHE A 106 0.48 7.92 -18.38
N ILE A 107 0.45 6.62 -18.10
CA ILE A 107 -0.21 5.64 -18.96
C ILE A 107 -1.71 5.73 -18.70
N THR A 108 -2.42 6.52 -19.51
CA THR A 108 -3.88 6.41 -19.59
C THR A 108 -4.23 5.07 -20.22
N ALA A 109 -5.32 4.43 -19.76
CA ALA A 109 -5.84 3.19 -20.34
C ALA A 109 -6.05 3.25 -21.88
N LYS A 110 -6.15 4.45 -22.45
CA LYS A 110 -6.26 4.70 -23.90
C LYS A 110 -5.00 4.37 -24.71
N ARG A 111 -3.84 4.10 -24.08
CA ARG A 111 -2.58 3.75 -24.76
C ARG A 111 -2.17 2.27 -24.64
N LEU A 112 -2.97 1.43 -23.98
CA LEU A 112 -2.75 -0.02 -23.98
C LEU A 112 -3.32 -0.61 -25.29
N SER A 113 -2.61 -0.40 -26.41
CA SER A 113 -2.80 -1.25 -27.58
C SER A 113 -2.07 -2.57 -27.33
N TYR A 114 -2.84 -3.62 -27.08
CA TYR A 114 -2.35 -5.01 -27.06
C TYR A 114 -1.91 -5.46 -28.46
#